data_AF-A0A822HSH9-F1
#
_entry.id   AF-A0A822HSH9-F1
#
_cell.length_a   1.000
_cell.length_b   1.000
_cell.length_c   1.000
_cell.angle_alpha   90.00
_cell.angle_beta   90.00
_cell.angle_gamma   90.00
#
_symmetry.space_group_name_H-M   'P 1'
#
loop_
_entity.id
_entity.type
_entity.pdbx_description
1 polymer ?
#
loop_
_entity_poly.entity_id
_entity_poly.type
_entity_poly.pdbx_seq_one_letter_code
_entity_poly.pdbx_strand_id
1 'polypeptide(L)'
;MPEVRRLQTDWSSALRLMRRRSPHWKPRVISVSSRTNTGIDKSWEQMLQFETAMIKSGEFMTKRSQQLRKWMWNNVKDRILEQFLDDEDIKKAIQTYEERVTRGLITPFVAADAILTLFAK
;
A
#
# COMPACT_ATOMS: atom_id res chain seq x y z
N MET A 1 21.24 -12.99 -24.46
CA MET A 1 21.27 -13.88 -23.29
C MET A 1 20.09 -14.85 -23.33
N PRO A 2 20.33 -16.15 -23.55
CA PRO A 2 19.29 -17.18 -23.61
C PRO A 2 18.46 -17.29 -22.31
N GLU A 3 19.10 -17.10 -21.16
CA GLU A 3 18.45 -17.18 -19.83
C GLU A 3 17.38 -16.11 -19.61
N VAL A 4 17.66 -14.86 -20.03
CA VAL A 4 16.70 -13.75 -19.92
C VAL A 4 15.44 -14.01 -20.73
N ARG A 5 15.56 -14.66 -21.90
CA ARG A 5 14.41 -15.04 -22.73
C ARG A 5 13.57 -16.13 -22.09
N ARG A 6 14.21 -17.10 -21.42
CA ARG A 6 13.51 -18.14 -20.64
C ARG A 6 12.71 -17.52 -19.51
N LEU A 7 13.36 -16.71 -18.67
CA LEU A 7 12.68 -16.00 -17.58
C LEU A 7 11.52 -15.14 -18.09
N GLN A 8 11.72 -14.38 -19.16
CA GLN A 8 10.64 -13.58 -19.76
C GLN A 8 9.43 -14.44 -20.15
N THR A 9 9.67 -15.63 -20.68
CA THR A 9 8.62 -16.60 -21.07
C THR A 9 7.93 -17.20 -19.85
N ASP A 10 8.69 -17.57 -18.83
CA ASP A 10 8.18 -18.15 -17.59
C ASP A 10 7.26 -17.15 -16.86
N TRP A 11 7.72 -15.91 -16.68
CA TRP A 11 6.93 -14.84 -16.08
C TRP A 11 5.69 -14.49 -16.91
N SER A 12 5.82 -14.46 -18.24
CA SER A 12 4.66 -14.23 -19.12
C SER A 12 3.62 -15.33 -19.00
N SER A 13 4.06 -16.57 -18.80
CA SER A 13 3.19 -17.74 -18.61
C SER A 13 2.51 -17.71 -17.24
N ALA A 14 3.25 -17.40 -16.19
CA ALA A 14 2.71 -17.24 -14.83
C ALA A 14 1.62 -16.17 -14.78
N LEU A 15 1.84 -15.01 -15.41
CA LEU A 15 0.85 -13.93 -15.46
C LEU A 15 -0.44 -14.31 -16.19
N ARG A 16 -0.41 -15.31 -17.09
CA ARG A 16 -1.62 -15.82 -17.75
C ARG A 16 -2.49 -16.66 -16.82
N LEU A 17 -1.91 -17.25 -15.78
CA LEU A 17 -2.63 -18.05 -14.77
C LEU A 17 -3.31 -17.17 -13.71
N MET A 18 -2.90 -15.91 -13.57
CA MET A 18 -3.45 -14.99 -12.58
C MET A 18 -4.77 -14.37 -13.04
N ARG A 19 -5.67 -14.12 -12.08
CA ARG A 19 -6.88 -13.31 -12.33
C ARG A 19 -6.47 -11.91 -12.78
N ARG A 20 -7.04 -11.45 -13.90
CA ARG A 20 -6.80 -10.11 -14.41
C ARG A 20 -7.31 -9.07 -13.42
N ARG A 21 -6.46 -8.07 -13.12
CA ARG A 21 -6.82 -6.92 -12.26
C ARG A 21 -7.62 -5.84 -12.99
N SER A 22 -7.50 -5.79 -14.32
CA SER A 22 -8.24 -4.89 -15.20
C SER A 22 -8.72 -5.71 -16.39
N PRO A 23 -9.97 -5.53 -16.85
CA PRO A 23 -10.43 -6.11 -18.11
C PRO A 23 -9.79 -5.42 -19.33
N HIS A 24 -9.33 -4.18 -19.18
CA HIS A 24 -8.80 -3.33 -20.26
C HIS A 24 -7.28 -3.38 -20.41
N TRP A 25 -6.56 -4.02 -19.48
CA TRP A 25 -5.10 -4.16 -19.56
C TRP A 25 -4.60 -5.56 -19.26
N LYS A 26 -3.69 -6.05 -20.11
CA LYS A 26 -2.94 -7.29 -19.88
C LYS A 26 -1.48 -6.94 -19.60
N PRO A 27 -0.94 -7.29 -18.42
CA PRO A 27 0.47 -7.08 -18.11
C PRO A 27 1.39 -7.74 -19.15
N ARG A 28 2.48 -7.05 -19.52
CA ARG A 28 3.51 -7.54 -20.44
C ARG A 28 4.85 -7.66 -19.71
N VAL A 29 5.61 -8.70 -20.04
CA VAL A 29 6.97 -8.90 -19.52
C VAL A 29 7.95 -8.49 -20.59
N ILE A 30 8.86 -7.57 -20.27
CA ILE A 30 9.86 -7.02 -21.19
C ILE A 30 11.21 -7.09 -20.49
N SER A 31 12.23 -7.57 -21.19
CA SER A 31 13.61 -7.52 -20.71
C SER A 31 14.21 -6.14 -20.99
N VAL A 32 14.81 -5.53 -19.97
CA VAL A 32 15.49 -4.23 -20.08
C VAL A 32 16.91 -4.32 -19.53
N SER A 33 17.81 -3.49 -20.05
CA SER A 33 19.18 -3.34 -19.57
C SER A 33 19.59 -1.87 -19.66
N SER A 34 19.76 -1.23 -18.50
CA SER A 34 20.25 0.16 -18.43
C SER A 34 21.70 0.27 -18.90
N ARG A 35 22.54 -0.73 -18.59
CA ARG A 35 23.95 -0.77 -19.00
C ARG A 35 24.14 -0.77 -20.52
N THR A 36 23.27 -1.45 -21.25
CA THR A 36 23.34 -1.57 -22.72
C THR A 36 22.26 -0.76 -23.43
N ASN A 37 21.56 0.11 -22.69
CA ASN A 37 20.41 0.88 -23.15
C ASN A 37 19.38 0.07 -23.96
N THR A 38 19.17 -1.19 -23.59
CA THR A 38 18.33 -2.11 -24.36
C THR A 38 16.93 -2.18 -23.76
N GLY A 39 15.91 -1.95 -24.58
CA GLY A 39 14.50 -2.15 -24.18
C GLY A 39 13.88 -1.03 -23.34
N ILE A 40 14.64 0.03 -23.02
CA ILE A 40 14.13 1.17 -22.25
C ILE A 40 13.02 1.89 -23.01
N ASP A 41 13.24 2.25 -24.28
CA ASP A 41 12.23 2.91 -25.12
C ASP A 41 10.96 2.06 -25.25
N LYS A 42 11.13 0.75 -25.43
CA LYS A 42 10.01 -0.21 -25.51
C LYS A 42 9.24 -0.26 -24.19
N SER A 43 9.93 -0.19 -23.04
CA SER A 43 9.26 -0.16 -21.75
C SER A 43 8.45 1.13 -21.56
N TRP A 44 8.99 2.26 -22.00
CA TRP A 44 8.30 3.55 -21.98
C TRP A 44 7.06 3.55 -22.87
N GLU A 45 7.17 3.04 -24.10
CA GLU A 45 6.03 2.88 -25.01
C GLU A 45 4.91 2.05 -24.37
N GLN A 46 5.26 0.98 -23.66
CA GLN A 46 4.27 0.15 -22.96
C GLN A 46 3.63 0.87 -21.77
N MET A 47 4.35 1.77 -21.09
CA MET A 47 3.77 2.63 -20.05
C MET A 47 2.74 3.62 -20.64
N LEU A 48 3.04 4.23 -21.79
CA LEU A 48 2.10 5.12 -22.48
C LEU A 48 0.86 4.39 -23.02
N GLN A 49 1.04 3.16 -23.53
CA GLN A 49 -0.08 2.31 -23.92
C GLN A 49 -0.97 1.95 -22.73
N PHE A 50 -0.36 1.67 -21.56
CA PHE A 50 -1.11 1.43 -20.32
C PHE A 50 -1.91 2.66 -19.91
N GLU A 51 -1.27 3.83 -19.83
CA GLU A 51 -1.93 5.08 -19.49
C GLU A 51 -3.13 5.34 -20.42
N THR A 52 -2.92 5.24 -21.73
CA THR A 52 -3.97 5.44 -22.72
C THR A 52 -5.14 4.47 -22.53
N ALA A 53 -4.87 3.18 -22.33
CA ALA A 53 -5.91 2.18 -22.13
C ALA A 53 -6.72 2.42 -20.85
N MET A 54 -6.04 2.81 -19.77
CA MET A 54 -6.62 3.07 -18.45
C MET A 54 -7.42 4.36 -18.40
N ILE A 55 -6.99 5.41 -19.11
CA ILE A 55 -7.73 6.66 -19.25
C ILE A 55 -8.98 6.43 -20.08
N LYS A 56 -8.85 5.75 -21.24
CA LYS A 56 -9.98 5.44 -22.13
C LYS A 56 -11.05 4.59 -21.44
N SER A 57 -10.67 3.68 -20.55
CA SER A 57 -11.61 2.88 -19.77
C SER A 57 -12.20 3.60 -18.55
N GLY A 58 -11.69 4.79 -18.20
CA GLY A 58 -12.04 5.51 -16.97
C GLY A 58 -11.42 4.93 -15.69
N GLU A 59 -10.83 3.73 -15.74
CA GLU A 59 -10.23 3.07 -14.57
C GLU A 59 -9.12 3.91 -13.93
N PHE A 60 -8.39 4.71 -14.73
CA PHE A 60 -7.33 5.57 -14.21
C PHE A 60 -7.85 6.54 -13.16
N MET A 61 -8.94 7.25 -13.46
CA MET A 61 -9.54 8.24 -12.55
C MET A 61 -10.19 7.57 -11.36
N THR A 62 -10.85 6.42 -11.55
CA THR A 62 -11.41 5.63 -10.45
C THR A 62 -10.32 5.20 -9.46
N LYS A 63 -9.21 4.64 -9.95
CA LYS A 63 -8.08 4.22 -9.11
C LYS A 63 -7.47 5.41 -8.37
N ARG A 64 -7.30 6.54 -9.04
CA ARG A 64 -6.77 7.76 -8.43
C ARG A 64 -7.68 8.28 -7.31
N SER A 65 -8.99 8.31 -7.52
CA SER A 65 -9.96 8.70 -6.48
C SER A 65 -9.91 7.78 -5.27
N GLN A 66 -9.83 6.46 -5.48
CA GLN A 66 -9.69 5.48 -4.40
C GLN A 66 -8.37 5.66 -3.63
N GLN A 67 -7.27 5.92 -4.33
CA GLN A 67 -5.97 6.21 -3.72
C GLN A 67 -6.02 7.48 -2.88
N LEU A 68 -6.60 8.57 -3.40
CA LEU A 68 -6.75 9.83 -2.65
C LEU A 68 -7.58 9.64 -1.39
N ARG A 69 -8.70 8.90 -1.48
CA ARG A 69 -9.50 8.54 -0.30
C ARG A 69 -8.68 7.78 0.73
N LYS A 70 -7.91 6.78 0.29
CA LYS A 70 -7.04 6.00 1.19
C LYS A 70 -5.97 6.89 1.83
N TRP A 71 -5.33 7.75 1.06
CA TRP A 71 -4.30 8.66 1.57
C TRP A 71 -4.85 9.66 2.56
N MET A 72 -6.04 10.21 2.31
CA MET A 72 -6.73 11.09 3.25
C MET A 72 -6.95 10.39 4.59
N TRP A 73 -7.52 9.17 4.59
CA TRP A 73 -7.76 8.45 5.84
C TRP A 73 -6.50 7.99 6.55
N ASN A 74 -5.45 7.61 5.80
CA ASN A 74 -4.14 7.34 6.39
C ASN A 74 -3.61 8.60 7.09
N ASN A 75 -3.66 9.75 6.43
CA ASN A 75 -3.20 11.00 7.03
C ASN A 75 -4.01 11.38 8.28
N VAL A 76 -5.33 11.21 8.26
CA VAL A 76 -6.17 11.41 9.45
C VAL A 76 -5.74 10.49 10.59
N LYS A 77 -5.55 9.20 10.32
CA LYS A 77 -5.10 8.23 11.33
C LYS A 77 -3.74 8.60 11.89
N ASP A 78 -2.78 8.93 11.03
CA ASP A 78 -1.42 9.28 11.43
C ASP A 78 -1.43 10.54 12.29
N ARG A 79 -2.21 11.57 11.92
CA ARG A 79 -2.36 12.80 12.71
C ARG A 79 -3.03 12.58 14.06
N ILE A 80 -4.08 11.76 14.11
CA ILE A 80 -4.72 11.41 15.39
C ILE A 80 -3.73 10.67 16.28
N LEU A 81 -2.96 9.73 15.72
CA LEU A 81 -1.98 8.97 16.49
C LEU A 81 -0.82 9.85 16.98
N GLU A 82 -0.32 10.76 16.14
CA GLU A 82 0.68 11.77 16.53
C GLU A 82 0.16 12.59 17.72
N GLN A 83 -1.02 13.18 17.60
CA GLN A 83 -1.61 14.00 18.67
C GLN A 83 -1.86 13.20 19.95
N PHE A 84 -2.35 11.96 19.81
CA PHE A 84 -2.60 11.05 20.93
C PHE A 84 -1.31 10.69 21.66
N LEU A 85 -0.23 10.40 20.92
CA LEU A 85 1.06 10.03 21.49
C LEU A 85 1.86 11.24 21.99
N ASP A 86 1.56 12.47 21.56
CA ASP A 86 2.22 13.68 22.03
C ASP A 86 1.68 14.18 23.38
N ASP A 87 0.47 13.77 23.77
CA ASP A 87 -0.17 14.15 25.04
C ASP A 87 0.54 13.50 26.25
N GLU A 88 1.01 14.34 27.18
CA GLU A 88 1.76 13.90 28.37
C GLU A 88 0.92 13.08 29.37
N ASP A 89 -0.38 13.35 29.49
CA ASP A 89 -1.26 12.58 30.38
C ASP A 89 -1.56 11.21 29.78
N ILE A 90 -1.69 11.13 28.45
CA ILE A 90 -1.83 9.86 27.74
C ILE A 90 -0.55 9.03 27.84
N LYS A 91 0.64 9.61 27.64
CA LYS A 91 1.91 8.88 27.81
C LYS A 91 2.02 8.23 29.19
N LYS A 92 1.68 8.96 30.25
CA LYS A 92 1.68 8.43 31.62
C LYS A 92 0.64 7.33 31.82
N ALA A 93 -0.56 7.52 31.25
CA ALA A 93 -1.62 6.52 31.30
C ALA A 93 -1.21 5.23 30.58
N ILE A 94 -0.63 5.32 29.37
CA ILE A 94 -0.13 4.17 28.61
C ILE A 94 0.84 3.35 29.47
N GLN A 95 1.87 3.98 30.04
CA GLN A 95 2.84 3.29 30.90
C GLN A 95 2.16 2.56 32.07
N THR A 96 1.22 3.23 32.74
CA THR A 96 0.49 2.65 33.89
C THR A 96 -0.38 1.47 33.47
N TYR A 97 -1.10 1.59 32.36
CA TYR A 97 -2.02 0.54 31.91
C TYR A 97 -1.30 -0.65 31.29
N GLU A 98 -0.18 -0.44 30.58
CA GLU A 98 0.68 -1.53 30.07
C GLU A 98 1.23 -2.39 31.21
N GLU A 99 1.69 -1.77 32.31
CA GLU A 99 2.11 -2.50 33.50
C GLU A 99 0.98 -3.34 34.11
N ARG A 100 -0.24 -2.80 34.15
CA ARG A 100 -1.40 -3.53 34.71
C ARG A 100 -1.82 -4.69 33.81
N VAL A 101 -1.78 -4.53 32.49
CA VAL A 101 -2.09 -5.59 31.52
C VAL A 101 -1.06 -6.70 31.60
N THR A 102 0.24 -6.37 31.57
CA THR A 102 1.33 -7.36 31.60
C THR A 102 1.38 -8.14 32.91
N ARG A 103 0.95 -7.54 34.02
CA ARG A 103 0.76 -8.22 35.32
C ARG A 103 -0.55 -9.02 35.42
N GLY A 104 -1.40 -9.00 34.39
CA GLY A 104 -2.69 -9.70 34.37
C GLY A 104 -3.77 -9.09 35.27
N LEU A 105 -3.62 -7.83 35.69
CA LEU A 105 -4.57 -7.14 36.59
C LEU A 105 -5.81 -6.63 35.86
N ILE A 106 -5.69 -6.37 34.56
CA ILE A 106 -6.79 -5.94 33.67
C ILE A 106 -6.57 -6.54 32.28
N THR A 107 -7.62 -6.57 31.46
CA THR A 107 -7.51 -7.02 30.07
C THR A 107 -6.99 -5.91 29.15
N PRO A 108 -6.36 -6.25 28.00
CA PRO A 108 -5.95 -5.25 27.01
C PRO A 108 -7.08 -4.36 26.51
N PHE A 109 -8.30 -4.90 26.39
CA PHE A 109 -9.49 -4.15 25.95
C PHE A 109 -9.89 -3.07 26.97
N VAL A 110 -9.90 -3.41 28.26
CA VAL A 110 -10.22 -2.44 29.33
C VAL A 110 -9.17 -1.34 29.41
N ALA A 111 -7.89 -1.68 29.26
CA ALA A 111 -6.82 -0.69 29.20
C ALA A 111 -6.98 0.27 28.00
N ALA A 112 -7.23 -0.28 26.81
CA ALA A 112 -7.42 0.52 25.59
C ALA A 112 -8.61 1.49 25.72
N ASP A 113 -9.76 1.02 26.20
CA ASP A 113 -10.94 1.87 26.40
C ASP A 113 -10.68 2.99 27.41
N ALA A 114 -9.95 2.69 28.49
CA ALA A 114 -9.61 3.70 29.50
C ALA A 114 -8.68 4.78 28.94
N ILE A 115 -7.67 4.40 28.15
CA ILE A 115 -6.76 5.36 27.50
C ILE A 115 -7.50 6.19 26.44
N LEU A 116 -8.36 5.56 25.63
CA LEU A 116 -9.18 6.28 24.65
C LEU A 116 -10.17 7.26 25.31
N THR A 117 -10.73 6.90 26.46
CA THR A 117 -11.62 7.79 27.23
C THR A 117 -10.87 9.01 27.76
N LEU A 118 -9.58 8.87 28.09
CA LEU A 118 -8.74 10.02 28.49
C LEU A 118 -8.49 10.98 27.32
N PHE A 119 -8.25 10.46 26.12
CA PHE A 119 -8.05 11.28 24.91
C PHE A 119 -9.32 12.01 24.44
N ALA A 120 -10.49 11.41 24.63
CA ALA A 120 -11.76 11.97 24.19
C ALA A 120 -12.28 13.13 25.08
N LYS A 121 -11.53 13.49 26.13
CA LYS A 121 -11.92 14.47 27.15
C LYS A 121 -11.28 15.82 26.87
#